data_AF-A0A0F9I7H6-F1
#
_entry.id   AF-A0A0F9I7H6-F1
#
_cell.length_a   1.000
_cell.length_b   1.000
_cell.length_c   1.000
_cell.angle_alpha   90.00
_cell.angle_beta   90.00
_cell.angle_gamma   90.00
#
_symmetry.space_group_name_H-M   'P 1'
#
loop_
_entity.id
_entity.type
_entity.pdbx_description
1 polymer ?
#
loop_
_entity_poly.entity_id
_entity_poly.type
_entity_poly.pdbx_seq_one_letter_code
_entity_poly.pdbx_strand_id
1 'polypeptide(L)' 'MTKDNDIKKLRKSLKMSQEQLAGELGVSTMTIRRWEADVNKPSRLALRQLERLKKKVGK' A
#
# COMPACT_ATOMS: atom_id res chain seq x y z
N MET A 1 20.69 2.51 3.70
CA MET A 1 20.06 1.18 3.59
C MET A 1 18.63 1.32 4.09
N THR A 2 17.71 1.37 3.14
CA THR A 2 16.37 1.97 3.30
C THR A 2 15.44 1.07 4.10
N LYS A 3 14.79 1.62 5.14
CA LYS A 3 13.69 0.97 5.85
C LYS A 3 12.63 0.60 4.80
N ASP A 4 12.53 -0.68 4.47
CA ASP A 4 11.51 -1.19 3.54
C ASP A 4 10.13 -0.68 3.96
N ASN A 5 9.54 0.13 3.09
CA ASN A 5 8.25 0.75 3.28
C ASN A 5 7.15 -0.29 3.52
N ASP A 6 6.40 -0.15 4.61
CA ASP A 6 5.36 -1.09 5.03
C ASP A 6 4.30 -1.33 3.95
N ILE A 7 4.05 -0.34 3.09
CA ILE A 7 3.08 -0.44 1.99
C ILE A 7 3.62 -1.34 0.88
N LYS A 8 4.90 -1.21 0.52
CA LYS A 8 5.55 -2.05 -0.50
C LYS A 8 5.65 -3.49 -0.03
N LYS A 9 5.95 -3.71 1.25
CA LYS A 9 5.95 -5.05 1.87
C LYS A 9 4.57 -5.69 1.83
N LEU A 10 3.54 -4.96 2.27
CA LEU A 10 2.14 -5.43 2.22
C LEU A 10 1.70 -5.77 0.79
N ARG A 11 2.03 -4.91 -0.18
CA ARG A 11 1.69 -5.15 -1.58
C ARG A 11 2.33 -6.44 -2.09
N LYS A 12 3.62 -6.64 -1.80
CA LYS A 12 4.36 -7.84 -2.22
C LYS A 12 3.85 -9.10 -1.54
N SER A 13 3.47 -9.05 -0.25
CA SER A 13 2.88 -10.21 0.42
C SER A 13 1.52 -10.59 -0.14
N LEU A 14 0.75 -9.60 -0.62
CA LEU A 14 -0.50 -9.80 -1.37
C LEU A 14 -0.30 -10.20 -2.83
N LYS A 15 0.96 -10.29 -3.33
CA LYS A 15 1.30 -10.55 -4.73
C LYS A 15 0.64 -9.56 -5.72
N MET A 16 0.47 -8.31 -5.31
CA MET A 16 -0.16 -7.26 -6.12
C MET A 16 0.86 -6.39 -6.87
N SER A 17 0.49 -5.93 -8.06
CA SER A 17 1.13 -4.79 -8.74
C SER A 17 0.73 -3.47 -8.07
N GLN A 18 1.43 -2.38 -8.40
CA GLN A 18 1.06 -1.05 -7.87
C GLN A 18 -0.33 -0.64 -8.35
N GLU A 19 -0.68 -0.98 -9.59
CA GLU A 19 -2.01 -0.74 -10.19
C GLU A 19 -3.10 -1.55 -9.48
N GLN A 20 -2.85 -2.82 -9.15
CA GLN A 20 -3.81 -3.65 -8.43
C GLN A 20 -4.08 -3.10 -7.03
N LEU A 21 -3.03 -2.74 -6.29
CA LEU A 21 -3.20 -2.11 -4.98
C LEU A 21 -3.90 -0.75 -5.08
N ALA A 22 -3.61 0.04 -6.12
CA ALA A 22 -4.26 1.31 -6.37
C ALA A 22 -5.77 1.13 -6.60
N GLY A 23 -6.16 0.11 -7.39
CA GLY A 23 -7.55 -0.27 -7.60
C GLY A 23 -8.26 -0.68 -6.31
N GLU A 24 -7.63 -1.53 -5.49
CA GLU A 24 -8.18 -1.95 -4.18
C GLU A 24 -8.39 -0.77 -3.21
N LEU A 25 -7.53 0.25 -3.29
CA LEU A 25 -7.57 1.41 -2.42
C LEU A 25 -8.35 2.60 -3.00
N GLY A 26 -8.81 2.51 -4.26
CA GLY A 26 -9.51 3.59 -4.95
C GLY A 26 -8.65 4.83 -5.17
N VAL A 27 -7.34 4.65 -5.37
CA VAL A 27 -6.38 5.75 -5.63
C VAL A 27 -5.66 5.53 -6.96
N SER A 28 -4.88 6.52 -7.41
CA SER A 28 -4.05 6.35 -8.61
C SER A 28 -2.78 5.53 -8.33
N THR A 29 -2.28 4.82 -9.33
CA THR A 29 -0.98 4.10 -9.27
C THR A 29 0.16 5.04 -8.85
N MET A 30 0.14 6.29 -9.31
CA MET A 30 1.11 7.31 -8.91
C MET A 30 1.08 7.58 -7.40
N THR A 31 -0.10 7.53 -6.77
CA THR A 31 -0.26 7.69 -5.32
C THR A 31 0.43 6.54 -4.58
N ILE A 32 0.24 5.29 -5.01
CA ILE A 32 0.95 4.13 -4.45
C ILE A 32 2.47 4.27 -4.64
N ARG A 33 2.92 4.66 -5.83
CA ARG A 33 4.35 4.87 -6.10
C ARG A 33 4.96 5.91 -5.15
N ARG A 34 4.28 7.03 -4.91
CA ARG A 34 4.74 8.08 -3.99
C ARG A 34 4.73 7.61 -2.53
N TRP A 35 3.70 6.87 -2.12
CA TRP A 35 3.65 6.26 -0.81
C TRP A 35 4.81 5.29 -0.61
N GLU A 36 5.08 4.38 -1.57
CA GLU A 36 6.18 3.42 -1.50
C GLU A 36 7.58 4.07 -1.50
N ALA A 37 7.69 5.23 -2.13
CA ALA A 37 8.90 6.05 -2.16
C ALA A 37 9.03 7.00 -0.96
N ASP A 38 8.10 6.95 0.02
CA ASP A 38 8.05 7.83 1.19
C ASP A 38 7.96 9.34 0.86
N VAL A 39 7.48 9.67 -0.35
CA VAL A 39 7.31 11.04 -0.83
C VAL A 39 6.13 11.73 -0.13
N ASN A 40 5.08 10.97 0.18
CA ASN A 40 3.94 11.43 0.95
C ASN A 40 3.34 10.27 1.77
N LYS A 41 2.62 10.62 2.83
CA LYS A 41 1.95 9.64 3.68
C LYS A 41 0.50 9.41 3.23
N PRO A 42 -0.06 8.19 3.41
CA PRO A 42 -1.47 7.94 3.14
C PRO A 42 -2.37 8.75 4.06
N SER A 43 -3.56 9.10 3.57
CA SER A 43 -4.59 9.72 4.41
C SER A 43 -5.10 8.74 5.48
N ARG A 44 -5.81 9.25 6.50
CA ARG A 44 -6.44 8.40 7.52
C ARG A 44 -7.36 7.33 6.93
N LEU A 45 -8.08 7.66 5.85
CA LEU A 45 -8.94 6.70 5.14
C LEU A 45 -8.10 5.60 4.47
N ALA A 46 -7.04 5.97 3.76
CA ALA A 46 -6.15 5.02 3.11
C ALA A 46 -5.45 4.10 4.11
N LEU A 47 -5.02 4.63 5.26
CA LEU A 47 -4.45 3.83 6.35
C LEU A 47 -5.44 2.77 6.84
N ARG A 48 -6.72 3.12 7.05
CA ARG A 48 -7.76 2.14 7.45
C ARG A 48 -7.94 1.02 6.41
N GLN A 49 -7.89 1.37 5.12
CA GLN A 49 -8.00 0.38 4.04
C GLN A 49 -6.75 -0.53 3.99
N LEU A 50 -5.56 0.03 4.15
CA LEU A 50 -4.30 -0.74 4.25
C LEU A 50 -4.33 -1.71 5.44
N GLU A 51 -4.82 -1.29 6.61
CA GLU A 51 -4.99 -2.17 7.77
C GLU A 51 -6.00 -3.29 7.51
N ARG A 52 -7.08 -3.01 6.77
CA ARG A 52 -8.03 -4.05 6.33
C ARG A 52 -7.36 -5.06 5.41
N LEU A 53 -6.50 -4.62 4.49
CA LEU A 53 -5.74 -5.51 3.60
C LEU A 53 -4.72 -6.35 4.37
N LYS A 54 -4.01 -5.79 5.36
CA LYS A 54 -3.08 -6.54 6.23
C LYS A 54 -3.76 -7.73 6.91
N LYS A 55 -4.99 -7.53 7.43
CA LYS A 55 -5.77 -8.61 8.07
C LYS A 55 -6.16 -9.74 7.12
N LYS A 56 -6.21 -9.51 5.80
CA LYS A 56 -6.47 -10.57 4.81
C LYS A 56 -5.25 -11.49 4.61
N VAL A 57 -4.03 -11.00 4.85
CA VAL A 57 -2.78 -11.77 4.67
C VAL A 57 -2.50 -12.69 5.87
N GLY A 58 -2.93 -12.29 7.07
CA GLY A 58 -2.69 -13.04 8.30
C GLY A 58 -3.71 -14.14 8.60
N LYS A 59 -4.45 -14.62 7.59
CA LYS A 59 -5.48 -15.66 7.73
C LYS A 59 -5.13 -16.87 6.89
#